data_AF-A0A2L0HAD7-F1
#
_entry.id   AF-A0A2L0HAD7-F1
#
_cell.length_a   1.000
_cell.length_b   1.000
_cell.length_c   1.000
_cell.angle_alpha   90.00
_cell.angle_beta   90.00
_cell.angle_gamma   90.00
#
_symmetry.space_group_name_H-M   'P 1'
#
loop_
_entity.id
_entity.type
_entity.pdbx_description
1 polymer ?
#
loop_
_entity_poly.entity_id
_entity_poly.type
_entity_poly.pdbx_seq_one_letter_code
_entity_poly.pdbx_strand_id
1 'polypeptide(L)' 'MKIAALENNILAIVAGTFAATIAAEDIEPQFHALTHFPDRRARSELGDLAERLNQFGA' A
#
# COMPACT_ATOMS: atom_id res chain seq x y z
N MET A 1 -15.99 -1.63 -7.23
CA MET A 1 -15.02 -0.98 -8.15
C MET A 1 -13.60 -1.29 -7.67
N LYS A 2 -12.66 -1.67 -8.54
CA LYS A 2 -11.27 -1.90 -8.10
C LYS A 2 -10.53 -0.56 -8.06
N ILE A 3 -10.22 -0.10 -6.85
CA ILE A 3 -9.59 1.21 -6.56
C ILE A 3 -8.08 1.07 -6.42
N ALA A 4 -7.61 -0.03 -5.83
CA ALA A 4 -6.20 -0.17 -5.48
C ALA A 4 -5.64 -1.55 -5.88
N ALA A 5 -4.37 -1.57 -6.26
CA ALA A 5 -3.62 -2.79 -6.56
C ALA A 5 -2.18 -2.66 -6.05
N LEU A 6 -1.67 -3.73 -5.42
CA LEU A 6 -0.28 -3.81 -4.99
C LEU A 6 0.48 -4.71 -5.98
N GLU A 7 1.41 -4.13 -6.71
CA GLU A 7 2.25 -4.84 -7.69
C GLU A 7 3.70 -4.40 -7.54
N ASN A 8 4.65 -5.34 -7.56
CA ASN A 8 6.08 -5.06 -7.42
C ASN A 8 6.43 -4.16 -6.22
N ASN A 9 5.74 -4.34 -5.08
CA ASN A 9 5.87 -3.52 -3.87
C ASN A 9 5.45 -2.06 -4.01
N ILE A 10 4.67 -1.73 -5.04
CA ILE A 10 4.10 -0.40 -5.25
C ILE A 10 2.58 -0.53 -5.18
N LEU A 11 1.98 0.24 -4.29
CA LEU A 11 0.54 0.41 -4.22
C LEU A 11 0.13 1.46 -5.24
N ALA A 12 -0.62 1.05 -6.26
CA ALA A 12 -1.30 1.95 -7.18
C ALA A 12 -2.74 2.19 -6.72
N ILE A 13 -3.17 3.45 -6.68
CA ILE A 13 -4.52 3.88 -6.30
C ILE A 13 -5.11 4.69 -7.46
N VAL A 14 -6.27 4.29 -7.96
CA VAL A 14 -6.99 4.95 -9.05
C VAL A 14 -8.47 5.08 -8.68
N ALA A 15 -8.96 6.33 -8.56
CA ALA A 15 -10.35 6.63 -8.22
C ALA A 15 -10.83 7.84 -9.03
N GLY A 16 -11.57 7.58 -10.11
CA GLY A 16 -12.05 8.63 -11.02
C GLY A 16 -10.86 9.34 -11.70
N THR A 17 -10.70 10.64 -11.43
CA THR A 17 -9.58 11.45 -11.94
C THR A 17 -8.35 11.46 -11.01
N PHE A 18 -8.47 10.86 -9.82
CA PHE A 18 -7.36 10.76 -8.87
C PHE A 18 -6.50 9.52 -9.17
N ALA A 19 -5.19 9.71 -9.21
CA ALA A 19 -4.21 8.65 -9.31
C ALA A 19 -3.03 8.93 -8.37
N ALA A 20 -2.59 7.93 -7.63
CA ALA A 20 -1.43 8.01 -6.75
C ALA A 20 -0.70 6.66 -6.68
N THR A 21 0.59 6.71 -6.36
CA THR A 21 1.43 5.53 -6.14
C THR A 21 2.21 5.69 -4.86
N ILE A 22 2.33 4.61 -4.09
CA ILE A 22 3.15 4.56 -2.86
C ILE A 22 4.06 3.35 -2.96
N ALA A 23 5.37 3.53 -2.93
CA ALA A 23 6.31 2.43 -2.89
C ALA A 23 6.49 1.95 -1.44
N ALA A 24 6.70 0.64 -1.25
CA ALA A 24 6.96 0.08 0.07
C ALA A 24 8.22 0.68 0.72
N GLU A 25 9.23 1.02 -0.09
CA GLU A 25 10.47 1.67 0.36
C GLU A 25 10.24 3.07 0.96
N ASP A 26 9.21 3.80 0.52
CA ASP A 26 8.88 5.14 1.03
C ASP A 26 8.32 5.08 2.47
N ILE A 27 7.68 3.97 2.83
CA ILE A 27 7.07 3.74 4.14
C ILE A 27 7.86 2.77 5.01
N GLU A 28 8.94 2.19 4.49
CA GLU A 28 9.79 1.26 5.22
C GLU A 28 10.44 1.90 6.46
N PRO A 29 11.07 3.10 6.39
CA PRO A 29 11.75 3.72 7.54
C PRO A 29 10.89 3.86 8.79
N GLN A 30 9.57 4.00 8.61
CA GLN A 30 8.57 4.15 9.66
C GLN A 30 8.44 2.87 10.51
N PHE A 31 8.89 1.72 9.99
CA PHE A 31 8.87 0.44 10.69
C PHE A 31 10.21 0.01 11.28
N HIS A 32 11.31 0.72 11.00
CA HIS A 32 12.65 0.35 11.48
C HIS A 32 12.73 0.26 13.01
N ALA A 33 12.00 1.14 13.71
CA ALA A 33 11.94 1.14 15.17
C ALA A 33 10.99 0.06 15.74
N LEU A 34 10.14 -0.54 14.91
CA LEU A 34 9.04 -1.40 15.35
C LEU A 34 9.26 -2.89 15.04
N THR A 35 10.16 -3.22 14.12
CA THR A 35 10.40 -4.61 13.69
C THR A 35 11.78 -4.82 13.07
N HIS A 36 12.27 -6.06 13.11
CA HIS A 36 13.48 -6.49 12.40
C HIS A 36 13.27 -6.72 10.89
N PHE A 37 12.02 -6.72 10.42
CA PHE A 37 11.67 -6.93 9.01
C PHE A 37 10.80 -5.77 8.49
N PRO A 38 11.35 -4.55 8.43
CA PRO A 38 10.58 -3.36 8.07
C PRO A 38 10.07 -3.42 6.63
N ASP A 39 10.84 -4.02 5.72
CA ASP A 39 10.48 -4.25 4.31
C ASP A 39 9.21 -5.10 4.19
N ARG A 40 9.15 -6.20 4.93
CA ARG A 40 8.01 -7.12 4.94
C ARG A 40 6.79 -6.46 5.58
N ARG A 41 7.01 -5.66 6.63
CA ARG A 41 5.92 -4.93 7.30
C ARG A 41 5.32 -3.86 6.39
N ALA A 42 6.14 -3.08 5.70
CA ALA A 42 5.70 -2.09 4.72
C ALA A 42 4.82 -2.72 3.62
N ARG A 43 5.27 -3.84 3.04
CA ARG A 43 4.51 -4.57 2.01
C ARG A 43 3.17 -5.07 2.52
N SER A 44 3.14 -5.63 3.74
CA SER A 44 1.90 -6.09 4.38
C SER A 44 0.91 -4.94 4.56
N GLU A 45 1.37 -3.79 5.06
CA GLU A 45 0.49 -2.63 5.28
C GLU A 45 -0.06 -2.04 3.99
N LEU A 46 0.74 -1.99 2.92
CA LEU A 46 0.24 -1.59 1.61
C LEU A 46 -0.81 -2.58 1.08
N GLY A 47 -0.63 -3.88 1.34
CA GLY A 47 -1.60 -4.91 0.98
C GLY A 47 -2.93 -4.74 1.73
N ASP A 48 -2.87 -4.58 3.04
CA ASP A 48 -4.03 -4.34 3.91
C ASP A 48 -4.74 -3.03 3.55
N LEU A 49 -3.99 -1.99 3.16
CA LEU A 49 -4.55 -0.75 2.64
C LEU A 49 -5.25 -0.95 1.29
N ALA A 50 -4.65 -1.71 0.37
CA ALA A 50 -5.27 -2.02 -0.92
C ALA A 50 -6.63 -2.73 -0.75
N GLU A 51 -6.69 -3.70 0.17
CA GLU A 51 -7.94 -4.40 0.49
C GLU A 51 -9.00 -3.44 1.04
N ARG A 52 -8.65 -2.61 2.02
CA ARG A 52 -9.56 -1.61 2.61
C ARG A 52 -10.08 -0.62 1.58
N LEU A 53 -9.22 -0.13 0.66
CA LEU A 53 -9.63 0.77 -0.41
C LEU A 53 -10.59 0.10 -1.39
N ASN A 54 -10.35 -1.16 -1.74
CA ASN A 54 -11.24 -1.92 -2.62
C ASN A 54 -12.60 -2.22 -1.96
N GLN A 55 -12.62 -2.46 -0.65
CA GLN A 55 -13.87 -2.61 0.11
C GLN A 55 -14.66 -1.30 0.19
N PHE A 56 -13.99 -0.15 0.35
CA PHE A 56 -14.65 1.16 0.35
C PHE A 56 -15.31 1.49 -1.00
N GLY A 57 -14.71 1.02 -2.11
CA GLY A 57 -15.25 1.19 -3.45
C GLY A 57 -16.29 0.15 -3.89
N ALA A 58 -16.71 -0.75 -3.01
CA ALA A 58 -17.74 -1.77 -3.26
C ALA A 58 -19.12 -1.23 -2.84
#